data_AF-A0A821AZG4-F1
#
_entry.id   AF-A0A821AZG4-F1
#
_cell.length_a   1.000
_cell.length_b   1.000
_cell.length_c   1.000
_cell.angle_alpha   90.00
_cell.angle_beta   90.00
_cell.angle_gamma   90.00
#
_symmetry.space_group_name_H-M   'P 1'
#
loop_
_entity.id
_entity.type
_entity.pdbx_description
1 polymer ?
#
loop_
_entity_poly.entity_id
_entity_poly.type
_entity_poly.pdbx_seq_one_letter_code
_entity_poly.pdbx_strand_id
1 'polypeptide(L)'
;GKMMRVFGQFTPHDWFEFDWRRAASLKRWLALLLITRFLFLVELGTFYLKFILWIPPSHFLCLSRLLFFLLGGGVSMCEMFECLDNRTCKRFGRQSWVITAIIIIEVLIVLKFDWQTV
;
A
#
# COMPACT_ATOMS: atom_id res chain seq x y z
N GLY A 1 -12.12 -35.42 -5.43
CA GLY A 1 -10.70 -35.83 -5.41
C GLY A 1 -9.93 -35.06 -4.35
N LYS A 2 -8.88 -35.65 -3.75
CA LYS A 2 -8.12 -35.05 -2.64
C LYS A 2 -7.54 -33.67 -2.97
N MET A 3 -7.04 -33.46 -4.20
CA MET A 3 -6.48 -32.18 -4.65
C MET A 3 -7.51 -31.04 -4.63
N MET A 4 -8.74 -31.30 -5.09
CA MET A 4 -9.80 -30.28 -5.15
C MET A 4 -10.22 -29.79 -3.76
N ARG A 5 -10.10 -30.64 -2.72
CA ARG A 5 -10.37 -30.25 -1.32
C ARG A 5 -9.28 -29.37 -0.74
N VAL A 6 -8.02 -29.61 -1.13
CA VAL A 6 -6.88 -28.77 -0.73
C VAL A 6 -7.00 -27.39 -1.37
N PHE A 7 -7.31 -27.29 -2.67
CA PHE A 7 -7.55 -25.99 -3.33
C PHE A 7 -8.75 -25.24 -2.75
N GLY A 8 -9.79 -25.97 -2.31
CA GLY A 8 -10.93 -25.39 -1.62
C GLY A 8 -10.61 -24.76 -0.26
N GLN A 9 -9.53 -25.18 0.42
CA GLN A 9 -9.08 -24.55 1.68
C GLN A 9 -8.33 -23.22 1.45
N PHE A 10 -7.79 -23.01 0.24
CA PHE A 10 -7.13 -21.75 -0.12
C PHE A 10 -8.09 -20.73 -0.74
N THR A 11 -9.35 -21.12 -0.98
CA THR A 11 -10.38 -20.21 -1.47
C THR A 11 -11.15 -19.64 -0.27
N PRO A 12 -11.35 -18.32 -0.19
CA PRO A 12 -12.11 -17.73 0.90
C PRO A 12 -13.55 -18.26 0.92
N HIS A 13 -14.12 -18.38 2.12
CA HIS A 13 -15.47 -18.87 2.32
C HIS A 13 -16.52 -17.95 1.66
N ASP A 14 -16.26 -16.65 1.71
CA ASP A 14 -17.07 -15.61 1.08
C ASP A 14 -16.19 -14.70 0.22
N TRP A 15 -16.66 -14.45 -1.01
CA TRP A 15 -16.07 -13.44 -1.87
C TRP A 15 -16.72 -12.10 -1.53
N PHE A 16 -15.93 -11.15 -1.04
CA PHE A 16 -16.42 -9.82 -0.70
C PHE A 16 -16.49 -8.94 -1.95
N GLU A 17 -17.69 -8.43 -2.27
CA GLU A 17 -17.85 -7.35 -3.25
C GLU A 17 -17.53 -6.00 -2.60
N PHE A 18 -16.56 -5.28 -3.15
CA PHE A 18 -16.24 -3.92 -2.71
C PHE A 18 -17.09 -2.90 -3.47
N ASP A 19 -18.07 -2.28 -2.79
CA ASP A 19 -18.85 -1.18 -3.35
C ASP A 19 -18.15 0.17 -3.09
N TRP A 20 -17.41 0.63 -4.10
CA TRP A 20 -16.50 1.78 -4.02
C TRP A 20 -17.17 3.15 -3.88
N ARG A 21 -18.52 3.25 -3.97
CA ARG A 21 -19.35 4.48 -3.93
C ARG A 21 -18.57 5.79 -3.73
N ARG A 22 -17.96 6.28 -4.82
CA ARG A 22 -16.86 7.28 -4.84
C ARG A 22 -17.16 8.64 -4.18
N ALA A 23 -18.43 8.97 -3.95
CA ALA A 23 -18.85 10.31 -3.51
C ALA A 23 -20.05 10.32 -2.54
N ALA A 24 -20.42 9.20 -1.92
CA ALA A 24 -21.60 9.18 -1.03
C ALA A 24 -21.39 9.97 0.29
N SER A 25 -20.14 10.25 0.67
CA SER A 25 -19.81 10.98 1.90
C SER A 25 -18.47 11.69 1.76
N LEU A 26 -18.38 12.94 2.24
CA LEU A 26 -17.14 13.74 2.27
C LEU A 26 -15.98 12.99 2.95
N LYS A 27 -16.27 12.18 3.98
CA LYS A 27 -15.26 11.38 4.68
C LYS A 27 -14.64 10.31 3.76
N ARG A 28 -15.46 9.62 2.95
CA ARG A 28 -14.97 8.62 1.99
C ARG A 28 -14.15 9.29 0.88
N TRP A 29 -14.58 10.45 0.40
CA TRP A 29 -13.84 11.23 -0.59
C TRP A 29 -12.45 11.66 -0.08
N LEU A 30 -12.38 12.22 1.14
CA LEU A 30 -11.10 12.57 1.77
C LEU A 30 -10.21 11.36 2.00
N ALA A 31 -10.77 10.22 2.40
CA ALA A 31 -10.01 8.99 2.57
C ALA A 31 -9.42 8.48 1.26
N LEU A 32 -10.19 8.50 0.17
CA LEU A 32 -9.69 8.15 -1.17
C LEU A 32 -8.55 9.08 -1.60
N LEU A 33 -8.68 10.39 -1.39
CA LEU A 33 -7.60 11.34 -1.68
C LEU A 33 -6.32 11.03 -0.89
N LEU A 34 -6.46 10.68 0.39
CA LEU A 34 -5.31 10.28 1.21
C LEU A 34 -4.66 9.01 0.67
N ILE A 35 -5.45 7.98 0.36
CA ILE A 35 -4.93 6.72 -0.21
C ILE A 35 -4.19 6.98 -1.53
N THR A 36 -4.78 7.79 -2.43
CA THR A 36 -4.13 8.17 -3.69
C THR A 36 -2.83 8.93 -3.45
N ARG A 37 -2.80 9.86 -2.48
CA ARG A 37 -1.58 10.58 -2.11
C ARG A 37 -0.48 9.65 -1.60
N PHE A 38 -0.82 8.65 -0.78
CA PHE A 38 0.13 7.65 -0.32
C PHE A 38 0.67 6.78 -1.45
N LEU A 39 -0.19 6.37 -2.39
CA LEU A 39 0.26 5.62 -3.58
C LEU A 39 1.28 6.41 -4.39
N PHE A 40 1.01 7.70 -4.66
CA PHE A 40 1.96 8.56 -5.34
C PHE A 40 3.26 8.75 -4.56
N LEU A 41 3.21 8.87 -3.23
CA LEU A 41 4.41 8.96 -2.40
C LEU A 41 5.30 7.72 -2.52
N VAL A 42 4.71 6.51 -2.59
CA VAL A 42 5.45 5.25 -2.80
C VAL A 42 6.13 5.23 -4.17
N GLU A 43 5.40 5.61 -5.22
CA GLU A 43 5.94 5.63 -6.58
C GLU A 43 7.08 6.66 -6.69
N LEU A 44 6.84 7.89 -6.25
CA LEU A 44 7.84 8.95 -6.23
C LEU A 44 9.05 8.56 -5.37
N GLY A 45 8.83 8.04 -4.17
CA GLY A 45 9.89 7.56 -3.28
C GLY A 45 10.82 6.54 -3.96
N THR A 46 10.29 5.71 -4.86
CA THR A 46 11.09 4.74 -5.62
C THR A 46 12.02 5.44 -6.62
N PHE A 47 11.52 6.44 -7.32
CA PHE A 47 12.31 7.22 -8.27
C PHE A 47 13.37 8.07 -7.56
N TYR A 48 13.01 8.71 -6.44
CA TYR A 48 13.92 9.53 -5.66
C TYR A 48 15.01 8.71 -4.97
N LEU A 49 14.69 7.56 -4.37
CA LEU A 49 15.72 6.70 -3.78
C LEU A 49 16.71 6.21 -4.83
N LYS A 50 16.23 5.89 -6.04
CA LYS A 50 17.10 5.52 -7.15
C LYS A 50 18.03 6.65 -7.57
N PHE A 51 17.54 7.89 -7.58
CA PHE A 51 18.32 9.08 -7.89
C PHE A 51 19.40 9.34 -6.83
N ILE A 52 19.03 9.36 -5.55
CA ILE A 52 19.94 9.62 -4.43
C ILE A 52 21.01 8.53 -4.32
N LEU A 53 20.62 7.26 -4.48
CA LEU A 53 21.50 6.11 -4.28
C LEU A 53 22.30 5.72 -5.53
N TRP A 54 22.20 6.49 -6.63
CA TRP A 54 22.92 6.23 -7.89
C TRP A 54 22.74 4.79 -8.44
N ILE A 55 21.55 4.22 -8.29
CA ILE A 55 21.28 2.82 -8.67
C ILE A 55 20.97 2.73 -10.18
N PRO A 56 21.63 1.81 -10.94
CA PRO A 56 21.32 1.59 -12.35
C PRO A 56 19.89 1.07 -12.56
N PRO A 57 19.23 1.42 -13.69
CA PRO A 57 17.81 1.17 -13.92
C PRO A 57 17.35 -0.29 -13.90
N SER A 58 18.23 -1.23 -14.19
CA SER A 58 17.92 -2.66 -14.30
C SER A 58 18.19 -3.46 -13.02
N HIS A 59 18.33 -2.79 -11.87
CA HIS A 59 18.68 -3.47 -10.62
C HIS A 59 17.49 -4.21 -10.00
N PHE A 60 17.71 -5.45 -9.56
CA PHE A 60 16.68 -6.32 -8.96
C PHE A 60 15.99 -5.70 -7.73
N LEU A 61 16.65 -4.77 -7.04
CA LEU A 61 16.14 -4.07 -5.86
C LEU A 61 14.89 -3.22 -6.17
N CYS A 62 14.80 -2.62 -7.36
CA CYS A 62 13.62 -1.86 -7.76
C CYS A 62 12.42 -2.79 -7.99
N LEU A 63 12.68 -3.97 -8.59
CA LEU A 63 11.65 -4.95 -8.90
C LEU A 63 11.15 -5.66 -7.64
N SER A 64 12.05 -6.08 -6.75
CA SER A 64 11.67 -6.72 -5.50
C SER A 64 10.83 -5.78 -4.63
N ARG A 65 11.21 -4.51 -4.55
CA ARG A 65 10.44 -3.47 -3.86
C ARG A 65 9.05 -3.29 -4.43
N LEU A 66 8.92 -3.16 -5.76
CA LEU A 66 7.62 -3.04 -6.42
C LEU A 66 6.73 -4.24 -6.10
N LEU A 67 7.30 -5.45 -6.11
CA LEU A 67 6.58 -6.67 -5.76
C LEU A 67 6.12 -6.66 -4.30
N PHE A 68 6.99 -6.25 -3.36
CA PHE A 68 6.63 -6.12 -1.94
C PHE A 68 5.49 -5.12 -1.71
N PHE A 69 5.56 -3.95 -2.35
CA PHE A 69 4.50 -2.94 -2.25
C PHE A 69 3.22 -3.37 -2.96
N LEU A 70 3.28 -4.13 -4.04
CA LEU A 70 2.09 -4.65 -4.72
C LEU A 70 1.36 -5.66 -3.83
N LEU A 71 2.09 -6.62 -3.27
CA LEU A 71 1.52 -7.66 -2.41
C LEU A 71 1.02 -7.08 -1.09
N GLY A 72 1.83 -6.26 -0.40
CA GLY A 72 1.47 -5.65 0.87
C GLY A 72 0.46 -4.51 0.72
N GLY A 73 0.58 -3.70 -0.33
CA GLY A 73 -0.31 -2.59 -0.64
C GLY A 73 -1.72 -3.06 -0.98
N GLY A 74 -1.87 -4.16 -1.74
CA GLY A 74 -3.18 -4.74 -2.01
C GLY A 74 -3.91 -5.16 -0.73
N VAL A 75 -3.23 -5.86 0.18
CA VAL A 75 -3.80 -6.25 1.48
C VAL A 75 -4.12 -5.03 2.34
N SER A 76 -3.22 -4.05 2.38
CA SER A 76 -3.42 -2.82 3.13
C SER A 76 -4.61 -2.01 2.61
N MET A 77 -4.81 -1.92 1.29
CA MET A 77 -5.97 -1.24 0.72
C MET A 77 -7.26 -1.92 1.16
N CYS A 78 -7.35 -3.25 1.11
CA CYS A 78 -8.51 -3.98 1.58
C CYS A 78 -8.80 -3.72 3.07
N GLU A 79 -7.77 -3.76 3.93
CA GLU A 79 -7.91 -3.41 5.37
C GLU A 79 -8.39 -1.96 5.56
N MET A 80 -7.88 -1.02 4.76
CA MET A 80 -8.32 0.38 4.79
C MET A 80 -9.78 0.52 4.37
N PHE A 81 -10.24 -0.20 3.36
CA PHE A 81 -11.65 -0.19 2.95
C PHE A 81 -12.57 -0.72 4.02
N GLU A 82 -12.21 -1.84 4.65
CA GLU A 82 -12.97 -2.40 5.75
C GLU A 82 -13.05 -1.43 6.95
N CYS A 83 -11.96 -0.71 7.22
CA CYS A 83 -11.93 0.34 8.24
C CYS A 83 -12.78 1.56 7.88
N LEU A 84 -12.91 1.89 6.59
CA LEU A 84 -13.72 3.02 6.12
C LEU A 84 -15.21 2.71 6.09
N ASP A 85 -15.58 1.46 5.84
CA ASP A 85 -16.97 1.01 5.80
C ASP A 85 -17.52 0.83 7.24
N ASN A 86 -16.73 0.26 8.13
CA ASN A 86 -17.09 0.09 9.54
C ASN A 86 -16.89 1.38 10.36
N ARG A 87 -17.98 2.08 10.67
CA ARG A 87 -17.98 3.32 11.50
C ARG A 87 -17.43 3.16 12.91
N THR A 88 -17.31 1.94 13.42
CA THR A 88 -16.83 1.57 14.77
C THR A 88 -15.43 0.97 14.76
N CYS A 89 -14.73 0.95 13.63
CA CYS A 89 -13.37 0.44 13.57
C CYS A 89 -12.44 1.26 14.47
N LYS A 90 -12.02 0.66 15.60
CA LYS A 90 -11.11 1.26 16.59
C LYS A 90 -9.63 1.01 16.27
N ARG A 91 -9.32 0.06 15.39
CA ARG A 91 -7.94 -0.35 15.08
C ARG A 91 -7.74 -0.47 13.58
N PHE A 92 -6.75 0.27 13.09
CA PHE A 92 -6.25 0.12 11.73
C PHE A 92 -5.59 -1.25 11.56
N GLY A 93 -5.73 -1.83 10.37
CA GLY A 93 -5.13 -3.11 10.03
C GLY A 93 -3.60 -3.12 10.21
N ARG A 94 -3.05 -4.29 10.54
CA ARG A 94 -1.63 -4.41 10.92
C ARG A 94 -0.73 -4.15 9.72
N GLN A 95 -1.10 -4.66 8.54
CA GLN A 95 -0.34 -4.42 7.31
C GLN A 95 -0.37 -2.94 6.93
N SER A 96 -1.52 -2.29 7.12
CA SER A 96 -1.67 -0.86 6.86
C SER A 96 -0.77 0.02 7.72
N TRP A 97 -0.60 -0.31 9.00
CA TRP A 97 0.37 0.38 9.85
C TRP A 97 1.81 0.18 9.39
N VAL A 98 2.18 -1.05 9.01
CA VAL A 98 3.54 -1.37 8.56
C VAL A 98 3.87 -0.62 7.26
N ILE A 99 2.98 -0.68 6.26
CA ILE A 99 3.16 0.05 4.99
C ILE A 99 3.25 1.56 5.24
N THR A 100 2.40 2.11 6.10
CA THR A 100 2.46 3.54 6.46
C THR A 100 3.80 3.90 7.09
N ALA A 101 4.32 3.08 8.02
CA ALA A 101 5.62 3.31 8.64
C ALA A 101 6.77 3.24 7.63
N ILE A 102 6.73 2.29 6.68
CA ILE A 102 7.70 2.19 5.60
C ILE A 102 7.69 3.48 4.76
N ILE A 103 6.52 3.96 4.35
CA ILE A 103 6.39 5.20 3.56
C ILE A 103 6.96 6.39 4.32
N ILE A 104 6.67 6.52 5.62
CA ILE A 104 7.21 7.60 6.46
C ILE A 104 8.74 7.54 6.47
N ILE A 105 9.33 6.37 6.69
CA ILE A 105 10.78 6.19 6.71
C ILE A 105 11.40 6.54 5.36
N GLU A 106 10.80 6.11 4.24
CA GLU A 106 11.28 6.46 2.90
C GLU A 106 11.26 7.96 2.64
N VAL A 107 10.18 8.64 3.02
CA VAL A 107 10.09 10.10 2.92
C VAL A 107 11.15 10.78 3.78
N LEU A 108 11.37 10.29 5.01
CA LEU A 108 12.42 10.82 5.88
C LEU A 108 13.82 10.65 5.27
N ILE A 109 14.09 9.50 4.65
CA ILE A 109 15.36 9.26 3.95
C ILE A 109 15.52 10.25 2.80
N VAL A 110 14.49 10.42 1.96
CA VAL A 110 14.54 11.39 0.86
C VAL A 110 14.82 12.79 1.40
N LEU A 111 14.05 13.29 2.35
CA LEU A 111 14.26 14.64 2.90
C LEU A 111 15.63 14.83 3.57
N LYS A 112 16.17 13.78 4.19
CA LYS A 112 17.49 13.80 4.84
C LYS A 112 18.63 13.91 3.84
N PHE A 113 18.58 13.14 2.75
CA PHE A 113 19.67 13.03 1.78
C PHE A 113 19.51 13.98 0.58
N ASP A 114 18.30 14.46 0.30
CA ASP A 114 18.04 15.47 -0.73
C ASP A 114 18.89 16.74 -0.49
N TRP A 115 18.98 17.21 0.75
CA TRP A 115 19.80 18.37 1.11
C TRP A 115 21.31 18.17 0.88
N GLN A 116 21.80 16.93 0.79
CA GLN A 116 23.20 16.64 0.49
C GLN A 116 23.48 16.57 -1.02
N THR A 117 22.44 16.53 -1.85
CA THR A 117 22.55 16.29 -3.29
C THR A 117 22.34 17.57 -4.12
N VAL A 118 21.88 18.66 -3.49
CA VAL A 118 21.77 20.02 -4.07
C VAL A 118 22.99 20.85 -3.67
#